data_AF-A0A350I3G7-F1
#
_entry.id   AF-A0A350I3G7-F1
#
_cell.length_a   1.000
_cell.length_b   1.000
_cell.length_c   1.000
_cell.angle_alpha   90.00
_cell.angle_beta   90.00
_cell.angle_gamma   90.00
#
_symmetry.space_group_name_H-M   'P 1'
#
loop_
_entity.id
_entity.type
_entity.pdbx_description
1 polymer ?
#
loop_
_entity_poly.entity_id
_entity_poly.type
_entity_poly.pdbx_seq_one_letter_code
_entity_poly.pdbx_strand_id
1 'polypeptide(L)'
;MQKSPRNSKNSSKASDRNPTSLISSSKTKDPDDQLKSFRICAFTWISGLLVMLGILKFGNPIILQDQLQTPKEWIEWIFFAWPMETAYALFAAWVLIGIRALPFRKSTLPKFLWLPLIWLGWQFLSGLFTVDKSLTQTVLAHFIVLIGLFYGGYFLLSRCDSLHGISIMATIGLVITMWSGTEQKFGGLEATRQMIYQQSYWQTSYPEAFLKKAMTDQQWLQTVRSDPNLLKNAAAEYGFSSRLEYAGEEGSPLERDLAFLEKIGKDRVFGTLFYPNAFAAAILLLSPFSLFCLWNATSRLQTPSRLLILACFAL
;
A
#
# COMPACT_ATOMS: atom_id res chain seq x y z
N MET A 1 -95.65 -12.58 20.61
CA MET A 1 -95.78 -11.26 19.93
C MET A 1 -94.38 -10.68 19.85
N GLN A 2 -93.79 -10.23 18.74
CA GLN A 2 -94.19 -10.04 17.35
C GLN A 2 -92.88 -9.96 16.52
N LYS A 3 -92.98 -10.35 15.25
CA LYS A 3 -91.94 -10.67 14.25
C LYS A 3 -91.22 -9.45 13.62
N SER A 4 -89.92 -9.64 13.29
CA SER A 4 -89.17 -9.28 12.04
C SER A 4 -89.18 -7.81 11.53
N PRO A 5 -88.33 -7.38 10.54
CA PRO A 5 -87.54 -8.17 9.59
C PRO A 5 -86.08 -7.74 9.28
N ARG A 6 -85.36 -8.69 8.68
CA ARG A 6 -84.21 -8.48 7.78
C ARG A 6 -84.58 -7.53 6.66
N ASN A 7 -83.64 -6.68 6.22
CA ASN A 7 -83.56 -6.38 4.80
C ASN A 7 -82.12 -6.18 4.32
N SER A 8 -81.86 -6.77 3.17
CA SER A 8 -80.64 -6.77 2.38
C SER A 8 -80.42 -5.42 1.69
N LYS A 9 -79.14 -5.09 1.42
CA LYS A 9 -78.71 -4.44 0.17
C LYS A 9 -77.18 -4.40 0.08
N ASN A 10 -76.65 -5.37 -0.66
CA ASN A 10 -75.42 -5.19 -1.43
C ASN A 10 -75.73 -4.19 -2.56
N SER A 11 -74.97 -3.09 -2.65
CA SER A 11 -74.76 -2.39 -3.90
C SER A 11 -73.33 -1.85 -3.97
N SER A 12 -72.52 -2.54 -4.76
CA SER A 12 -71.49 -2.00 -5.65
C SER A 12 -71.19 -0.49 -5.54
N LYS A 13 -70.00 -0.16 -5.03
CA LYS A 13 -69.24 1.02 -5.46
C LYS A 13 -67.77 0.65 -5.61
N ALA A 14 -67.49 -0.08 -6.68
CA ALA A 14 -66.18 -0.07 -7.33
C ALA A 14 -66.28 0.97 -8.44
N SER A 15 -65.60 2.10 -8.29
CA SER A 15 -65.08 2.96 -9.36
C SER A 15 -64.66 4.29 -8.75
N ASP A 16 -63.42 4.34 -8.26
CA ASP A 16 -62.61 5.56 -8.23
C ASP A 16 -61.15 5.12 -8.11
N ARG A 17 -60.65 4.47 -9.17
CA ARG A 17 -59.21 4.40 -9.43
C ARG A 17 -58.94 5.44 -10.50
N ASN A 18 -58.61 6.66 -10.07
CA ASN A 18 -58.00 7.66 -10.94
C ASN A 18 -56.73 7.04 -11.57
N PRO A 19 -56.63 6.86 -12.91
CA PRO A 19 -55.43 6.32 -13.54
C PRO A 19 -54.26 7.32 -13.59
N THR A 20 -54.47 8.55 -13.12
CA THR A 20 -53.56 9.68 -13.35
C THR A 20 -52.50 9.88 -12.26
N SER A 21 -52.41 9.00 -11.25
CA SER A 21 -51.40 9.09 -10.20
C SER A 21 -50.16 8.20 -10.41
N LEU A 22 -50.03 7.54 -11.57
CA LEU A 22 -48.90 6.67 -11.90
C LEU A 22 -47.82 7.31 -12.78
N ILE A 23 -47.90 8.63 -13.01
CA ILE A 23 -46.89 9.38 -13.77
C ILE A 23 -46.54 10.65 -13.01
N SER A 24 -45.76 10.52 -11.93
CA SER A 24 -45.00 11.64 -11.32
C SER A 24 -44.30 11.15 -10.06
N SER A 25 -43.08 10.63 -10.20
CA SER A 25 -42.04 10.69 -9.16
C SER A 25 -40.72 10.09 -9.70
N SER A 26 -40.27 10.49 -10.89
CA SER A 26 -38.82 10.61 -11.07
C SER A 26 -38.42 11.88 -10.32
N LYS A 27 -38.19 11.78 -9.00
CA LYS A 27 -37.59 12.88 -8.23
C LYS A 27 -36.22 13.17 -8.84
N THR A 28 -36.17 14.09 -9.79
CA THR A 28 -34.93 14.73 -10.22
C THR A 28 -34.34 15.37 -8.98
N LYS A 29 -33.26 14.80 -8.45
CA LYS A 29 -32.53 15.39 -7.31
C LYS A 29 -32.18 16.84 -7.65
N ASP A 30 -32.35 17.72 -6.68
CA ASP A 30 -31.93 19.11 -6.75
C ASP A 30 -30.49 19.20 -7.30
N PRO A 31 -30.18 20.09 -8.28
CA PRO A 31 -28.83 20.28 -8.80
C PRO A 31 -27.76 20.46 -7.72
N ASP A 32 -28.07 21.10 -6.59
CA ASP A 32 -27.11 21.26 -5.49
C ASP A 32 -26.83 19.94 -4.76
N ASP A 33 -27.84 19.09 -4.59
CA ASP A 33 -27.70 17.75 -4.02
C ASP A 33 -26.93 16.80 -4.96
N GLN A 34 -27.12 16.97 -6.27
CA GLN A 34 -26.35 16.23 -7.27
C GLN A 34 -24.88 16.63 -7.24
N LEU A 35 -24.58 17.94 -7.22
CA LEU A 35 -23.22 18.45 -7.15
C LEU A 35 -22.51 17.99 -5.87
N LYS A 36 -23.20 18.05 -4.73
CA LYS A 36 -22.66 17.55 -3.46
C LYS A 36 -22.37 16.04 -3.50
N SER A 37 -23.30 15.25 -4.04
CA SER A 37 -23.11 13.80 -4.22
C SER A 37 -21.92 13.49 -5.13
N PHE A 38 -21.77 14.24 -6.22
CA PHE A 38 -20.66 14.12 -7.15
C PHE A 38 -19.31 14.42 -6.47
N ARG A 39 -19.22 15.52 -5.71
CA ARG A 39 -17.99 15.91 -4.99
C ARG A 39 -17.56 14.87 -3.96
N ILE A 40 -18.51 14.32 -3.21
CA ILE A 40 -18.26 13.24 -2.24
C ILE A 40 -17.75 11.99 -2.99
N CYS A 41 -18.43 11.59 -4.07
CA CYS A 41 -18.01 10.45 -4.88
C CYS A 41 -16.59 10.66 -5.44
N ALA A 42 -16.31 11.79 -6.08
CA ALA A 42 -14.99 12.12 -6.61
C ALA A 42 -13.91 12.08 -5.52
N PHE A 43 -14.19 12.60 -4.32
CA PHE A 43 -13.26 12.55 -3.20
C PHE A 43 -12.91 11.11 -2.77
N THR A 44 -13.86 10.17 -2.82
CA THR A 44 -13.58 8.76 -2.51
C THR A 44 -12.64 8.12 -3.54
N TRP A 45 -12.77 8.46 -4.82
CA TRP A 45 -11.87 7.99 -5.87
C TRP A 45 -10.47 8.61 -5.76
N ILE A 46 -10.38 9.91 -5.47
CA ILE A 46 -9.10 10.58 -5.22
C ILE A 46 -8.39 9.97 -4.00
N SER A 47 -9.14 9.70 -2.94
CA SER A 47 -8.61 9.01 -1.75
C SER A 47 -8.15 7.60 -2.08
N GLY A 48 -8.88 6.87 -2.93
CA GLY A 48 -8.47 5.56 -3.42
C GLY A 48 -7.18 5.61 -4.24
N LEU A 49 -7.05 6.57 -5.15
CA LEU A 49 -5.83 6.79 -5.92
C LEU A 49 -4.63 7.06 -5.00
N LEU A 50 -4.81 7.86 -3.95
CA LEU A 50 -3.76 8.09 -2.95
C LEU A 50 -3.32 6.79 -2.25
N VAL A 51 -4.27 5.93 -1.86
CA VAL A 51 -3.97 4.60 -1.28
C VAL A 51 -3.24 3.71 -2.28
N MET A 52 -3.68 3.67 -3.53
CA MET A 52 -3.03 2.91 -4.60
C MET A 52 -1.58 3.36 -4.79
N LEU A 53 -1.33 4.67 -4.86
CA LEU A 53 0.03 5.23 -4.94
C LEU A 53 0.85 4.90 -3.69
N GLY A 54 0.24 4.93 -2.50
CA GLY A 54 0.82 4.45 -1.24
C GLY A 54 1.45 3.06 -1.38
N ILE A 55 0.65 2.11 -1.90
CA ILE A 55 1.06 0.71 -2.10
C ILE A 55 2.15 0.60 -3.17
N LEU A 56 2.01 1.31 -4.28
CA LEU A 56 2.90 1.16 -5.45
C LEU A 56 4.23 1.89 -5.31
N LYS A 57 4.24 3.08 -4.68
CA LYS A 57 5.35 4.03 -4.78
C LYS A 57 6.10 4.29 -3.48
N PHE A 58 5.48 4.04 -2.33
CA PHE A 58 5.95 4.52 -1.04
C PHE A 58 6.23 3.44 0.02
N GLY A 59 6.53 2.20 -0.37
CA GLY A 59 6.87 1.16 0.62
C GLY A 59 8.36 1.03 0.95
N ASN A 60 9.19 1.96 0.50
CA ASN A 60 10.56 2.04 1.02
C ASN A 60 10.54 2.56 2.46
N PRO A 61 11.34 1.96 3.38
CA PRO A 61 11.50 2.51 4.71
C PRO A 61 11.99 3.95 4.67
N ILE A 62 11.36 4.82 5.46
CA ILE A 62 11.70 6.24 5.55
C ILE A 62 13.19 6.48 5.90
N ILE A 63 13.83 5.53 6.58
CA ILE A 63 15.26 5.59 6.96
C ILE A 63 16.17 5.52 5.73
N LEU A 64 15.68 4.96 4.60
CA LEU A 64 16.44 4.82 3.36
C LEU A 64 16.12 5.92 2.34
N GLN A 65 15.40 6.97 2.75
CA GLN A 65 14.98 8.07 1.86
C GLN A 65 16.18 8.72 1.15
N ASP A 66 17.29 8.92 1.85
CA ASP A 66 18.49 9.56 1.28
C ASP A 66 19.21 8.68 0.24
N GLN A 67 18.88 7.39 0.18
CA GLN A 67 19.40 6.45 -0.82
C GLN A 67 18.52 6.43 -2.08
N LEU A 68 17.35 7.08 -2.05
CA LEU A 68 16.46 7.15 -3.21
C LEU A 68 16.90 8.29 -4.13
N GLN A 69 17.09 7.96 -5.40
CA GLN A 69 17.28 8.96 -6.44
C GLN A 69 15.92 9.51 -6.86
N THR A 70 15.79 10.83 -6.87
CA THR A 70 14.59 11.50 -7.39
C THR A 70 14.45 11.21 -8.88
N PRO A 71 13.31 10.63 -9.33
CA PRO A 71 13.07 10.38 -10.75
C PRO A 71 13.15 11.68 -11.56
N LYS A 72 13.96 11.68 -12.62
CA LYS A 72 14.17 12.83 -13.50
C LYS A 72 13.34 12.72 -14.77
N GLU A 73 13.29 11.51 -15.34
CA GLU A 73 12.56 11.24 -16.57
C GLU A 73 11.14 10.77 -16.30
N TRP A 74 10.19 11.10 -17.17
CA TRP A 74 8.77 10.74 -17.00
C TRP A 74 8.55 9.23 -16.86
N ILE A 75 9.39 8.41 -17.51
CA ILE A 75 9.31 6.95 -17.45
C ILE A 75 9.78 6.42 -16.09
N GLU A 76 10.75 7.08 -15.46
CA GLU A 76 11.24 6.71 -14.13
C GLU A 76 10.15 6.91 -13.08
N TRP A 77 9.29 7.92 -13.24
CA TRP A 77 8.11 8.10 -12.38
C TRP A 77 7.13 6.93 -12.46
N ILE A 78 7.13 6.13 -13.53
CA ILE A 78 6.25 4.95 -13.66
C ILE A 78 6.85 3.73 -12.97
N PHE A 79 8.17 3.52 -13.07
CA PHE A 79 8.81 2.29 -12.58
C PHE A 79 9.45 2.42 -11.20
N PHE A 80 10.01 3.59 -10.86
CA PHE A 80 10.73 3.77 -9.61
C PHE A 80 9.82 4.21 -8.47
N ALA A 81 10.31 3.95 -7.25
CA ALA A 81 9.72 4.46 -6.03
C ALA A 81 9.84 5.98 -5.98
N TRP A 82 8.89 6.62 -5.30
CA TRP A 82 8.84 8.07 -5.25
C TRP A 82 9.45 8.58 -3.94
N PRO A 83 10.11 9.75 -3.98
CA PRO A 83 10.70 10.32 -2.78
C PRO A 83 9.58 10.88 -1.88
N MET A 84 9.72 10.76 -0.56
CA MET A 84 8.67 11.05 0.42
C MET A 84 8.12 12.49 0.40
N GLU A 85 8.88 13.46 -0.12
CA GLU A 85 8.43 14.85 -0.31
C GLU A 85 7.20 14.90 -1.22
N THR A 86 7.12 14.00 -2.21
CA THR A 86 5.95 13.87 -3.08
C THR A 86 4.75 13.33 -2.31
N ALA A 87 4.94 12.39 -1.37
CA ALA A 87 3.87 11.92 -0.49
C ALA A 87 3.32 13.05 0.39
N TYR A 88 4.20 13.91 0.92
CA TYR A 88 3.80 15.06 1.74
C TYR A 88 2.98 16.06 0.92
N ALA A 89 3.41 16.36 -0.31
CA ALA A 89 2.67 17.22 -1.22
C ALA A 89 1.29 16.64 -1.59
N LEU A 90 1.23 15.33 -1.91
CA LEU A 90 -0.02 14.63 -2.20
C LEU A 90 -0.97 14.62 -0.99
N PHE A 91 -0.45 14.41 0.21
CA PHE A 91 -1.22 14.48 1.45
C PHE A 91 -1.80 15.89 1.67
N ALA A 92 -0.98 16.93 1.55
CA ALA A 92 -1.43 18.31 1.69
C ALA A 92 -2.53 18.65 0.67
N ALA A 93 -2.33 18.28 -0.60
CA ALA A 93 -3.33 18.45 -1.65
C ALA A 93 -4.62 17.69 -1.33
N TRP A 94 -4.52 16.44 -0.87
CA TRP A 94 -5.67 15.62 -0.50
C TRP A 94 -6.49 16.25 0.64
N VAL A 95 -5.83 16.75 1.69
CA VAL A 95 -6.50 17.47 2.79
C VAL A 95 -7.20 18.73 2.29
N LEU A 96 -6.52 19.55 1.46
CA LEU A 96 -7.09 20.78 0.91
C LEU A 96 -8.31 20.52 0.01
N ILE A 97 -8.24 19.47 -0.82
CA ILE A 97 -9.37 19.02 -1.64
C ILE A 97 -10.50 18.57 -0.73
N GLY A 98 -10.23 17.77 0.30
CA GLY A 98 -11.25 17.25 1.21
C GLY A 98 -11.97 18.36 2.00
N ILE A 99 -11.23 19.33 2.55
CA ILE A 99 -11.81 20.48 3.27
C ILE A 99 -12.69 21.32 2.35
N ARG A 100 -12.28 21.53 1.10
CA ARG A 100 -13.06 22.29 0.12
C ARG A 100 -14.28 21.52 -0.36
N ALA A 101 -14.11 20.23 -0.67
CA ALA A 101 -15.11 19.37 -1.33
C ALA A 101 -16.23 18.92 -0.40
N LEU A 102 -15.94 18.70 0.89
CA LEU A 102 -16.86 18.06 1.82
C LEU A 102 -17.56 19.07 2.72
N PRO A 103 -18.84 18.83 3.05
CA PRO A 103 -19.58 19.70 3.96
C PRO A 103 -18.97 19.67 5.36
N PHE A 104 -18.98 20.83 6.03
CA PHE A 104 -18.57 20.91 7.43
C PHE A 104 -19.49 20.04 8.30
N ARG A 105 -18.89 19.18 9.12
CA ARG A 105 -19.60 18.35 10.10
C ARG A 105 -18.88 18.44 11.42
N LYS A 106 -19.58 18.91 12.46
CA LYS A 106 -19.09 18.82 13.84
C LYS A 106 -18.93 17.35 14.18
N SER A 107 -17.71 16.96 14.51
CA SER A 107 -17.39 15.62 14.97
C SER A 107 -16.65 15.76 16.28
N THR A 108 -17.11 15.03 17.30
CA THR A 108 -16.34 14.86 18.53
C THR A 108 -15.27 13.80 18.29
N LEU A 109 -14.14 13.94 18.99
CA LEU A 109 -13.07 12.94 18.98
C LEU A 109 -13.27 12.02 20.21
N PRO A 110 -13.68 10.75 20.02
CA PRO A 110 -13.72 9.76 21.09
C PRO A 110 -12.41 9.70 21.87
N LYS A 111 -12.48 9.44 23.19
CA LYS A 111 -11.31 9.43 24.08
C LYS A 111 -10.19 8.49 23.61
N PHE A 112 -10.52 7.30 23.11
CA PHE A 112 -9.53 6.33 22.63
C PHE A 112 -8.77 6.81 21.38
N LEU A 113 -9.38 7.67 20.56
CA LEU A 113 -8.73 8.26 19.39
C LEU A 113 -7.73 9.35 19.76
N TRP A 114 -7.51 9.67 21.04
CA TRP A 114 -6.37 10.50 21.46
C TRP A 114 -5.05 9.74 21.50
N LEU A 115 -5.09 8.41 21.55
CA LEU A 115 -3.89 7.58 21.72
C LEU A 115 -2.83 7.83 20.64
N PRO A 116 -3.15 7.95 19.33
CA PRO A 116 -2.15 8.27 18.32
C PRO A 116 -1.50 9.65 18.52
N LEU A 117 -2.25 10.66 18.96
CA LEU A 117 -1.70 11.99 19.26
C LEU A 117 -0.80 11.97 20.49
N ILE A 118 -1.19 11.25 21.55
CA ILE A 118 -0.37 11.08 22.75
C ILE A 118 0.94 10.36 22.37
N TRP A 119 0.83 9.30 21.57
CA TRP A 119 1.99 8.59 21.05
C TRP A 119 2.90 9.50 20.22
N LEU A 120 2.35 10.34 19.33
CA LEU A 120 3.13 11.32 18.57
C LEU A 120 3.84 12.33 19.47
N GLY A 121 3.15 12.86 20.48
CA GLY A 121 3.75 13.74 21.49
C GLY A 121 4.93 13.07 22.18
N TRP A 122 4.81 11.76 22.46
CA TRP A 122 5.91 10.97 23.02
C TRP A 122 7.07 10.81 22.03
N GLN A 123 6.81 10.67 20.73
CA GLN A 123 7.85 10.64 19.69
C GLN A 123 8.63 11.95 19.64
N PHE A 124 7.95 13.10 19.73
CA PHE A 124 8.62 14.41 19.81
C PHE A 124 9.48 14.55 21.07
N LEU A 125 8.97 14.11 22.22
CA LEU A 125 9.72 14.14 23.47
C LEU A 125 10.97 13.25 23.40
N SER A 126 10.85 12.07 22.80
CA SER A 126 11.96 11.15 22.57
C SER A 126 12.99 11.75 21.59
N GLY A 127 12.52 12.47 20.56
CA GLY A 127 13.38 13.17 19.60
C GLY A 127 14.29 14.24 20.20
N LEU A 128 13.99 14.76 21.40
CA LEU A 128 14.86 15.70 22.12
C LEU A 128 16.20 15.06 22.55
N PHE A 129 16.23 13.74 22.69
CA PHE A 129 17.39 12.97 23.12
C PHE A 129 18.02 12.16 21.97
N THR A 130 17.73 12.53 20.73
CA THR A 130 18.18 11.76 19.57
C THR A 130 19.66 11.93 19.27
N VAL A 131 20.27 10.85 18.78
CA VAL A 131 21.67 10.81 18.31
C VAL A 131 21.78 11.41 16.91
N ASP A 132 20.80 11.12 16.03
CA ASP A 132 20.76 11.62 14.65
C ASP A 132 19.56 12.54 14.44
N LYS A 133 19.84 13.85 14.41
CA LYS A 133 18.82 14.89 14.23
C LYS A 133 18.20 14.86 12.84
N SER A 134 18.98 14.58 11.80
CA SER A 134 18.50 14.60 10.41
C SER A 134 17.49 13.49 10.20
N LEU A 135 17.87 12.25 10.55
CA LEU A 135 16.99 11.10 10.45
C LEU A 135 15.73 11.27 11.30
N THR A 136 15.88 11.79 12.51
CA THR A 136 14.74 12.03 13.43
C THR A 136 13.74 13.02 12.84
N GLN A 137 14.19 14.11 12.23
CA GLN A 137 13.30 15.09 11.59
C GLN A 137 12.49 14.44 10.45
N THR A 138 13.15 13.64 9.61
CA THR A 138 12.52 12.94 8.50
C THR A 138 11.47 11.91 8.98
N VAL A 139 11.80 11.15 10.03
CA VAL A 139 10.87 10.18 10.64
C VAL A 139 9.68 10.88 11.32
N LEU A 140 9.92 11.96 12.07
CA LEU A 140 8.85 12.72 12.72
C LEU A 140 7.90 13.35 11.70
N ALA A 141 8.42 13.92 10.61
CA ALA A 141 7.60 14.43 9.52
C ALA A 141 6.70 13.33 8.92
N HIS A 142 7.25 12.14 8.71
CA HIS A 142 6.49 10.99 8.25
C HIS A 142 5.39 10.58 9.23
N PHE A 143 5.67 10.54 10.54
CA PHE A 143 4.65 10.23 11.56
C PHE A 143 3.51 11.26 11.62
N ILE A 144 3.82 12.55 11.44
CA ILE A 144 2.79 13.60 11.34
C ILE A 144 1.86 13.29 10.16
N VAL A 145 2.41 12.92 9.01
CA VAL A 145 1.61 12.58 7.82
C VAL A 145 0.77 11.33 8.04
N LEU A 146 1.33 10.26 8.63
CA LEU A 146 0.57 9.04 8.94
C LEU A 146 -0.60 9.31 9.88
N ILE A 147 -0.38 10.12 10.90
CA ILE A 147 -1.42 10.51 11.85
C ILE A 147 -2.43 11.46 11.20
N GLY A 148 -1.96 12.35 10.33
CA GLY A 148 -2.80 13.19 9.48
C GLY A 148 -3.70 12.38 8.56
N LEU A 149 -3.19 11.30 7.95
CA LEU A 149 -3.98 10.37 7.13
C LEU A 149 -5.00 9.61 7.99
N PHE A 150 -4.61 9.15 9.18
CA PHE A 150 -5.51 8.47 10.11
C PHE A 150 -6.70 9.36 10.51
N TYR A 151 -6.45 10.57 11.00
CA TYR A 151 -7.51 11.51 11.37
C TYR A 151 -8.22 12.08 10.15
N GLY A 152 -7.53 12.25 9.03
CA GLY A 152 -8.12 12.59 7.75
C GLY A 152 -9.15 11.55 7.34
N GLY A 153 -8.85 10.26 7.47
CA GLY A 153 -9.81 9.19 7.24
C GLY A 153 -11.00 9.29 8.20
N TYR A 154 -10.76 9.45 9.50
CA TYR A 154 -11.84 9.58 10.48
C TYR A 154 -12.74 10.79 10.22
N PHE A 155 -12.19 11.97 9.97
CA PHE A 155 -12.98 13.19 9.80
C PHE A 155 -13.49 13.34 8.38
N LEU A 156 -12.64 13.25 7.35
CA LEU A 156 -13.01 13.47 5.95
C LEU A 156 -13.81 12.29 5.38
N LEU A 157 -13.35 11.05 5.56
CA LEU A 157 -14.02 9.90 4.93
C LEU A 157 -15.30 9.46 5.65
N SER A 158 -15.50 9.76 6.93
CA SER A 158 -16.78 9.51 7.62
C SER A 158 -17.98 10.31 7.07
N ARG A 159 -17.72 11.23 6.13
CA ARG A 159 -18.72 12.01 5.40
C ARG A 159 -19.14 11.34 4.09
N CYS A 160 -18.49 10.24 3.71
CA CYS A 160 -18.77 9.51 2.50
C CYS A 160 -19.67 8.31 2.81
N ASP A 161 -20.78 8.17 2.07
CA ASP A 161 -21.73 7.08 2.25
C ASP A 161 -21.21 5.74 1.68
N SER A 162 -20.19 5.80 0.83
CA SER A 162 -19.57 4.64 0.19
C SER A 162 -18.07 4.78 0.15
N LEU A 163 -17.37 3.67 0.38
CA LEU A 163 -15.91 3.57 0.27
C LEU A 163 -15.49 2.77 -0.98
N HIS A 164 -16.38 2.59 -1.96
CA HIS A 164 -16.09 1.78 -3.16
C HIS A 164 -14.88 2.27 -3.94
N GLY A 165 -14.76 3.58 -4.18
CA GLY A 165 -13.60 4.13 -4.91
C GLY A 165 -12.27 3.81 -4.22
N ILE A 166 -12.26 3.84 -2.88
CA ILE A 166 -11.09 3.47 -2.07
C ILE A 166 -10.82 1.97 -2.19
N SER A 167 -11.85 1.16 -2.02
CA SER A 167 -11.77 -0.30 -2.09
C SER A 167 -11.18 -0.75 -3.44
N ILE A 168 -11.74 -0.26 -4.54
CA ILE A 168 -11.35 -0.62 -5.90
C ILE A 168 -9.90 -0.23 -6.17
N MET A 169 -9.51 1.00 -5.87
CA MET A 169 -8.16 1.47 -6.13
C MET A 169 -7.12 0.79 -5.24
N ALA A 170 -7.45 0.51 -3.97
CA ALA A 170 -6.60 -0.29 -3.10
C ALA A 170 -6.41 -1.71 -3.64
N THR A 171 -7.47 -2.36 -4.12
CA THR A 171 -7.40 -3.68 -4.76
C THR A 171 -6.55 -3.64 -6.03
N ILE A 172 -6.71 -2.63 -6.89
CA ILE A 172 -5.88 -2.47 -8.10
C ILE A 172 -4.41 -2.35 -7.71
N GLY A 173 -4.08 -1.48 -6.74
CA GLY A 173 -2.70 -1.33 -6.25
C GLY A 173 -2.12 -2.65 -5.73
N LEU A 174 -2.89 -3.36 -4.90
CA LEU A 174 -2.49 -4.66 -4.37
C LEU A 174 -2.25 -5.69 -5.49
N VAL A 175 -3.17 -5.80 -6.45
CA VAL A 175 -3.05 -6.73 -7.59
C VAL A 175 -1.81 -6.42 -8.42
N ILE A 176 -1.55 -5.15 -8.72
CA ILE A 176 -0.36 -4.74 -9.47
C ILE A 176 0.92 -5.09 -8.69
N THR A 177 0.97 -4.87 -7.37
CA THR A 177 2.14 -5.24 -6.58
C THR A 177 2.33 -6.75 -6.48
N MET A 178 1.25 -7.52 -6.29
CA MET A 178 1.31 -8.98 -6.30
C MET A 178 1.75 -9.52 -7.66
N TRP A 179 1.27 -8.92 -8.75
CA TRP A 179 1.71 -9.22 -10.10
C TRP A 179 3.21 -9.00 -10.27
N SER A 180 3.71 -7.83 -9.87
CA SER A 180 5.14 -7.50 -9.94
C SER A 180 6.00 -8.48 -9.14
N GLY A 181 5.57 -8.87 -7.93
CA GLY A 181 6.30 -9.87 -7.15
C GLY A 181 6.25 -11.27 -7.74
N THR A 182 5.15 -11.63 -8.39
CA THR A 182 5.01 -12.89 -9.13
C THR A 182 5.96 -12.92 -10.32
N GLU A 183 6.01 -11.85 -11.10
CA GLU A 183 6.94 -11.70 -12.23
C GLU A 183 8.40 -11.81 -11.77
N GLN A 184 8.77 -11.14 -10.67
CA GLN A 184 10.10 -11.27 -10.09
C GLN A 184 10.42 -12.73 -9.75
N LYS A 185 9.50 -13.46 -9.10
CA LYS A 185 9.70 -14.86 -8.70
C LYS A 185 9.84 -15.82 -9.88
N PHE A 186 9.05 -15.64 -10.95
CA PHE A 186 8.94 -16.61 -12.06
C PHE A 186 9.79 -16.26 -13.29
N GLY A 187 10.74 -15.33 -13.18
CA GLY A 187 11.74 -15.10 -14.24
C GLY A 187 12.38 -13.71 -14.24
N GLY A 188 11.71 -12.70 -13.66
CA GLY A 188 12.22 -11.34 -13.62
C GLY A 188 13.52 -11.19 -12.80
N LEU A 189 13.71 -12.04 -11.79
CA LEU A 189 14.93 -12.02 -10.97
C LEU A 189 16.17 -12.42 -11.77
N GLU A 190 16.05 -13.44 -12.62
CA GLU A 190 17.16 -13.88 -13.47
C GLU A 190 17.49 -12.82 -14.52
N ALA A 191 16.47 -12.23 -15.15
CA ALA A 191 16.68 -11.11 -16.06
C ALA A 191 17.38 -9.91 -15.38
N THR A 192 17.02 -9.61 -14.13
CA THR A 192 17.64 -8.53 -13.33
C THR A 192 19.10 -8.86 -13.00
N ARG A 193 19.39 -10.10 -12.62
CA ARG A 193 20.77 -10.58 -12.39
C ARG A 193 21.61 -10.40 -13.66
N GLN A 194 21.12 -10.89 -14.80
CA GLN A 194 21.82 -10.75 -16.08
C GLN A 194 22.06 -9.28 -16.45
N MET A 195 21.07 -8.40 -16.25
CA MET A 195 21.21 -6.97 -16.49
C MET A 195 22.30 -6.34 -15.59
N ILE A 196 22.34 -6.69 -14.31
CA ILE A 196 23.37 -6.22 -13.38
C ILE A 196 24.74 -6.68 -13.86
N TYR A 197 24.88 -7.94 -14.25
CA TYR A 197 26.17 -8.46 -14.73
C TYR A 197 26.63 -7.83 -16.03
N GLN A 198 25.72 -7.40 -16.90
CA GLN A 198 26.07 -6.71 -18.14
C GLN A 198 26.57 -5.27 -17.91
N GLN A 199 26.46 -4.73 -16.69
CA GLN A 199 27.02 -3.42 -16.39
C GLN A 199 28.55 -3.46 -16.46
N SER A 200 29.12 -2.40 -17.06
CA SER A 200 30.57 -2.27 -17.30
C SER A 200 31.40 -2.57 -16.04
N TYR A 201 30.95 -2.07 -14.88
CA TYR A 201 31.63 -2.28 -13.60
C TYR A 201 31.93 -3.75 -13.29
N TRP A 202 30.95 -4.64 -13.44
CA TRP A 202 31.10 -6.05 -13.09
C TRP A 202 32.00 -6.78 -14.08
N GLN A 203 31.85 -6.49 -15.37
CA GLN A 203 32.66 -7.08 -16.44
C GLN A 203 34.14 -6.67 -16.37
N THR A 204 34.43 -5.46 -15.90
CA THR A 204 35.81 -4.98 -15.75
C THR A 204 36.45 -5.35 -14.43
N SER A 205 35.66 -5.43 -13.35
CA SER A 205 36.19 -5.62 -11.99
C SER A 205 36.41 -7.10 -11.65
N TYR A 206 35.62 -8.00 -12.23
CA TYR A 206 35.68 -9.43 -11.91
C TYR A 206 35.68 -10.31 -13.17
N PRO A 207 36.48 -11.39 -13.20
CA PRO A 207 36.47 -12.38 -14.25
C PRO A 207 35.10 -13.05 -14.43
N GLU A 208 34.71 -13.30 -15.68
CA GLU A 208 33.41 -13.92 -16.00
C GLU A 208 33.23 -15.29 -15.33
N ALA A 209 34.29 -16.10 -15.27
CA ALA A 209 34.27 -17.41 -14.63
C ALA A 209 33.97 -17.33 -13.12
N PHE A 210 34.49 -16.29 -12.45
CA PHE A 210 34.19 -16.05 -11.03
C PHE A 210 32.73 -15.67 -10.85
N LEU A 211 32.24 -14.70 -11.62
CA LEU A 211 30.85 -14.25 -11.54
C LEU A 211 29.88 -15.40 -11.79
N LYS A 212 30.15 -16.24 -12.81
CA LYS A 212 29.32 -17.41 -13.14
C LYS A 212 29.26 -18.41 -11.98
N LYS A 213 30.40 -18.69 -11.33
CA LYS A 213 30.43 -19.59 -10.17
C LYS A 213 29.72 -18.99 -8.96
N ALA A 214 29.94 -17.70 -8.69
CA ALA A 214 29.30 -16.95 -7.61
C ALA A 214 27.77 -16.94 -7.74
N MET A 215 27.24 -16.90 -8.97
CA MET A 215 25.81 -17.00 -9.23
C MET A 215 25.26 -18.41 -9.00
N THR A 216 25.93 -19.39 -9.60
CA THR A 216 25.43 -20.77 -9.68
C THR A 216 25.51 -21.46 -8.33
N ASP A 217 26.53 -21.14 -7.53
CA ASP A 217 26.78 -21.75 -6.24
C ASP A 217 26.82 -20.68 -5.13
N GLN A 218 25.63 -20.36 -4.61
CA GLN A 218 25.47 -19.42 -3.50
C GLN A 218 26.12 -19.93 -2.21
N GLN A 219 26.18 -21.25 -2.01
CA GLN A 219 26.78 -21.84 -0.82
C GLN A 219 28.30 -21.68 -0.86
N TRP A 220 28.92 -21.89 -2.02
CA TRP A 220 30.32 -21.59 -2.26
C TRP A 220 30.62 -20.11 -2.00
N LEU A 221 29.82 -19.19 -2.55
CA LEU A 221 30.05 -17.76 -2.38
C LEU A 221 29.99 -17.34 -0.89
N GLN A 222 29.01 -17.85 -0.14
CA GLN A 222 28.92 -17.61 1.30
C GLN A 222 30.14 -18.14 2.05
N THR A 223 30.61 -19.34 1.69
CA THR A 223 31.77 -19.98 2.32
C THR A 223 33.05 -19.18 2.04
N VAL A 224 33.26 -18.78 0.78
CA VAL A 224 34.41 -17.98 0.34
C VAL A 224 34.41 -16.59 0.98
N ARG A 225 33.25 -15.95 1.11
CA ARG A 225 33.11 -14.66 1.79
C ARG A 225 33.43 -14.75 3.29
N SER A 226 33.09 -15.86 3.92
CA SER A 226 33.23 -16.04 5.38
C SER A 226 34.65 -16.42 5.80
N ASP A 227 35.44 -17.05 4.93
CA ASP A 227 36.81 -17.48 5.21
C ASP A 227 37.84 -16.69 4.36
N PRO A 228 38.66 -15.83 4.98
CA PRO A 228 39.69 -15.06 4.30
C PRO A 228 40.70 -15.90 3.51
N ASN A 229 41.00 -17.13 3.95
CA ASN A 229 41.93 -18.01 3.24
C ASN A 229 41.32 -18.55 1.96
N LEU A 230 40.04 -18.92 1.99
CA LEU A 230 39.31 -19.36 0.79
C LEU A 230 39.13 -18.23 -0.21
N LEU A 231 38.92 -17.00 0.27
CA LEU A 231 38.88 -15.81 -0.59
C LEU A 231 40.20 -15.57 -1.32
N LYS A 232 41.34 -15.70 -0.62
CA LYS A 232 42.67 -15.60 -1.25
C LYS A 232 42.89 -16.69 -2.30
N ASN A 233 42.47 -17.92 -2.00
CA ASN A 233 42.59 -19.03 -2.95
C ASN A 233 41.71 -18.80 -4.18
N ALA A 234 40.48 -18.32 -4.00
CA ALA A 234 39.59 -17.98 -5.11
C ALA A 234 40.14 -16.81 -5.94
N ALA A 235 40.68 -15.77 -5.31
CA ALA A 235 41.33 -14.66 -6.00
C ALA A 235 42.48 -15.14 -6.90
N ALA A 236 43.31 -16.05 -6.39
CA ALA A 236 44.38 -16.69 -7.16
C ALA A 236 43.86 -17.59 -8.29
N GLU A 237 42.81 -18.39 -8.03
CA GLU A 237 42.20 -19.31 -9.01
C GLU A 237 41.59 -18.57 -10.20
N TYR A 238 40.85 -17.49 -9.95
CA TYR A 238 40.12 -16.74 -10.98
C TYR A 238 40.91 -15.57 -11.56
N GLY A 239 42.03 -15.19 -10.96
CA GLY A 239 42.90 -14.13 -11.47
C GLY A 239 42.36 -12.72 -11.23
N PHE A 240 41.54 -12.51 -10.20
CA PHE A 240 41.24 -11.17 -9.70
C PHE A 240 42.11 -10.89 -8.49
N SER A 241 42.68 -9.69 -8.42
CA SER A 241 43.45 -9.34 -7.24
C SER A 241 42.48 -9.12 -6.09
N SER A 242 42.71 -9.74 -4.94
CA SER A 242 42.12 -9.36 -3.64
C SER A 242 42.61 -7.98 -3.17
N ARG A 243 42.98 -7.10 -4.12
CA ARG A 243 43.74 -5.86 -3.92
C ARG A 243 42.80 -4.82 -3.33
N LEU A 244 42.57 -4.99 -2.04
CA LEU A 244 42.24 -3.99 -1.03
C LEU A 244 42.81 -4.53 0.29
N GLU A 245 44.13 -4.55 0.36
CA GLU A 245 44.82 -4.44 1.64
C GLU A 245 44.73 -2.97 2.09
N TYR A 246 44.41 -2.75 3.36
CA TYR A 246 44.50 -1.50 4.15
C TYR A 246 43.41 -0.41 4.01
N ALA A 247 42.59 -0.29 5.07
CA ALA A 247 42.70 0.77 6.11
C ALA A 247 41.32 1.27 6.59
N GLY A 248 40.89 0.85 7.78
CA GLY A 248 40.08 1.66 8.71
C GLY A 248 38.68 2.13 8.32
N GLU A 249 38.22 1.97 7.08
CA GLU A 249 36.84 2.24 6.68
C GLU A 249 36.02 0.95 6.79
N GLU A 250 34.85 1.04 7.44
CA GLU A 250 33.89 -0.06 7.48
C GLU A 250 33.50 -0.49 6.04
N GLY A 251 33.96 -1.68 5.66
CA GLY A 251 33.58 -2.40 4.43
C GLY A 251 34.48 -2.11 3.22
N SER A 252 35.47 -2.99 3.00
CA SER A 252 36.27 -2.97 1.76
C SER A 252 35.35 -3.11 0.53
N PRO A 253 35.66 -2.45 -0.61
CA PRO A 253 34.87 -2.61 -1.85
C PRO A 253 34.61 -4.07 -2.24
N LEU A 254 35.59 -4.96 -2.05
CA LEU A 254 35.42 -6.40 -2.28
C LEU A 254 34.37 -7.03 -1.36
N GLU A 255 34.40 -6.72 -0.06
CA GLU A 255 33.42 -7.23 0.90
C GLU A 255 31.99 -6.75 0.56
N ARG A 256 31.86 -5.49 0.12
CA ARG A 256 30.60 -4.92 -0.34
C ARG A 256 30.07 -5.63 -1.58
N ASP A 257 30.94 -5.87 -2.55
CA ASP A 257 30.59 -6.54 -3.81
C ASP A 257 30.19 -8.00 -3.56
N LEU A 258 30.94 -8.73 -2.75
CA LEU A 258 30.60 -10.11 -2.38
C LEU A 258 29.27 -10.18 -1.62
N ALA A 259 29.04 -9.24 -0.69
CA ALA A 259 27.76 -9.14 0.02
C ALA A 259 26.60 -8.84 -0.94
N PHE A 260 26.84 -8.00 -1.95
CA PHE A 260 25.87 -7.69 -2.98
C PHE A 260 25.60 -8.91 -3.88
N LEU A 261 26.63 -9.59 -4.37
CA LEU A 261 26.53 -10.81 -5.18
C LEU A 261 25.72 -11.90 -4.45
N GLU A 262 26.01 -12.11 -3.16
CA GLU A 262 25.27 -13.05 -2.31
C GLU A 262 23.80 -12.61 -2.13
N LYS A 263 23.54 -11.30 -2.08
CA LYS A 263 22.17 -10.77 -1.94
C LYS A 263 21.36 -10.97 -3.22
N ILE A 264 21.92 -10.65 -4.39
CA ILE A 264 21.23 -10.79 -5.69
C ILE A 264 21.09 -12.25 -6.12
N GLY A 265 21.99 -13.12 -5.68
CA GLY A 265 21.97 -14.55 -5.96
C GLY A 265 20.90 -15.33 -5.18
N LYS A 266 20.32 -14.74 -4.13
CA LYS A 266 19.18 -15.33 -3.41
C LYS A 266 17.91 -15.21 -4.25
N ASP A 267 17.03 -16.23 -4.22
CA ASP A 267 15.71 -16.21 -4.86
C ASP A 267 14.68 -15.40 -4.06
N ARG A 268 15.07 -14.19 -3.65
CA ARG A 268 14.23 -13.28 -2.87
C ARG A 268 13.53 -12.31 -3.81
N VAL A 269 12.22 -12.15 -3.61
CA VAL A 269 11.42 -11.11 -4.25
C VAL A 269 11.75 -9.77 -3.59
N PHE A 270 12.13 -8.77 -4.38
CA PHE A 270 12.55 -7.44 -3.90
C PHE A 270 11.41 -6.40 -3.95
N GLY A 271 10.15 -6.85 -4.00
CA GLY A 271 8.98 -5.98 -4.13
C GLY A 271 8.54 -5.30 -2.82
N THR A 272 7.90 -4.14 -2.97
CA THR A 272 7.38 -3.23 -1.93
C THR A 272 6.52 -3.92 -0.84
N LEU A 273 5.73 -4.92 -1.22
CA LEU A 273 4.87 -5.71 -0.32
C LEU A 273 5.48 -7.06 0.09
N PHE A 274 6.64 -7.44 -0.43
CA PHE A 274 7.33 -8.69 -0.11
C PHE A 274 8.42 -8.49 0.95
N TYR A 275 8.60 -7.24 1.41
CA TYR A 275 9.29 -6.97 2.67
C TYR A 275 8.41 -7.48 3.83
N PRO A 276 8.92 -8.32 4.74
CA PRO A 276 8.12 -8.99 5.77
C PRO A 276 7.22 -8.05 6.57
N ASN A 277 7.72 -6.86 6.92
CA ASN A 277 6.96 -5.88 7.70
C ASN A 277 5.85 -5.21 6.88
N ALA A 278 6.10 -4.94 5.59
CA ALA A 278 5.10 -4.37 4.69
C ALA A 278 3.99 -5.40 4.37
N PHE A 279 4.37 -6.65 4.17
CA PHE A 279 3.43 -7.76 4.00
C PHE A 279 2.54 -7.95 5.23
N ALA A 280 3.16 -7.98 6.42
CA ALA A 280 2.43 -8.11 7.68
C ALA A 280 1.47 -6.93 7.89
N ALA A 281 1.91 -5.70 7.60
CA ALA A 281 1.04 -4.52 7.65
C ALA A 281 -0.13 -4.62 6.66
N ALA A 282 0.11 -5.11 5.45
CA ALA A 282 -0.94 -5.33 4.46
C ALA A 282 -1.94 -6.39 4.93
N ILE A 283 -1.48 -7.51 5.49
CA ILE A 283 -2.39 -8.50 6.10
C ILE A 283 -3.20 -7.87 7.22
N LEU A 284 -2.55 -7.18 8.17
CA LEU A 284 -3.23 -6.59 9.33
C LEU A 284 -4.27 -5.53 8.94
N LEU A 285 -3.97 -4.70 7.95
CA LEU A 285 -4.84 -3.60 7.54
C LEU A 285 -5.90 -4.03 6.52
N LEU A 286 -5.54 -4.90 5.58
CA LEU A 286 -6.43 -5.33 4.51
C LEU A 286 -7.27 -6.54 4.87
N SER A 287 -6.87 -7.40 5.83
CA SER A 287 -7.68 -8.53 6.29
C SER A 287 -9.07 -8.10 6.81
N PRO A 288 -9.19 -7.22 7.83
CA PRO A 288 -10.51 -6.83 8.34
C PRO A 288 -11.35 -6.12 7.27
N PHE A 289 -10.70 -5.35 6.40
CA PHE A 289 -11.35 -4.70 5.28
C PHE A 289 -11.85 -5.69 4.22
N SER A 290 -11.04 -6.68 3.84
CA SER A 290 -11.38 -7.72 2.88
C SER A 290 -12.52 -8.59 3.40
N LEU A 291 -12.49 -8.95 4.69
CA LEU A 291 -13.58 -9.67 5.36
C LEU A 291 -14.87 -8.84 5.36
N PHE A 292 -14.79 -7.53 5.61
CA PHE A 292 -15.95 -6.64 5.53
C PHE A 292 -16.51 -6.52 4.11
N CYS A 293 -15.65 -6.35 3.11
CA CYS A 293 -16.04 -6.31 1.71
C CYS A 293 -16.68 -7.63 1.27
N LEU A 294 -16.09 -8.77 1.65
CA LEU A 294 -16.59 -10.11 1.35
C LEU A 294 -17.94 -10.36 2.03
N TRP A 295 -18.10 -9.90 3.28
CA TRP A 295 -19.37 -9.95 4.00
C TRP A 295 -20.47 -9.15 3.29
N ASN A 296 -20.15 -7.97 2.76
CA ASN A 296 -21.12 -7.15 2.02
C ASN A 296 -21.42 -7.71 0.62
N ALA A 297 -20.41 -8.23 -0.08
CA ALA A 297 -20.56 -8.85 -1.40
C ALA A 297 -21.44 -10.11 -1.33
N THR A 298 -21.37 -10.85 -0.22
CA THR A 298 -22.18 -12.05 0.02
C THR A 298 -23.51 -11.76 0.72
N SER A 299 -23.97 -10.50 0.75
CA SER A 299 -25.23 -10.09 1.40
C SER A 299 -26.47 -10.80 0.87
N ARG A 300 -26.42 -11.38 -0.34
CA ARG A 300 -27.51 -12.17 -0.94
C ARG A 300 -27.57 -13.63 -0.47
N LEU A 301 -26.58 -14.10 0.29
CA LEU A 301 -26.49 -15.48 0.76
C LEU A 301 -27.00 -15.63 2.20
N GLN A 302 -27.32 -16.86 2.59
CA GLN A 302 -27.69 -17.18 3.98
C GLN A 302 -26.46 -17.04 4.90
N THR A 303 -26.68 -16.60 6.15
CA THR A 303 -25.64 -16.42 7.17
C THR A 303 -24.66 -17.60 7.32
N PRO A 304 -25.08 -18.88 7.37
CA PRO A 304 -24.14 -20.00 7.45
C PRO A 304 -23.20 -20.10 6.24
N SER A 305 -23.70 -19.86 5.02
CA SER A 305 -22.86 -19.83 3.82
C SER A 305 -21.86 -18.67 3.85
N ARG A 306 -22.26 -17.53 4.41
CA ARG A 306 -21.38 -16.35 4.56
C ARG A 306 -20.25 -16.61 5.55
N LEU A 307 -20.56 -17.24 6.69
CA LEU A 307 -19.55 -17.62 7.69
C LEU A 307 -18.57 -18.65 7.13
N LEU A 308 -19.05 -19.62 6.36
CA LEU A 308 -18.18 -20.61 5.71
C LEU A 308 -17.24 -19.95 4.68
N ILE A 309 -17.74 -19.04 3.85
CA ILE A 309 -16.93 -18.28 2.89
C ILE A 309 -15.87 -17.42 3.61
N LEU A 310 -16.25 -16.72 4.69
CA LEU A 310 -15.30 -15.94 5.49
C LEU A 310 -14.23 -16.83 6.15
N ALA A 311 -14.63 -17.99 6.70
CA ALA A 311 -13.71 -18.93 7.31
C ALA A 311 -12.71 -19.49 6.28
N CYS A 312 -13.17 -19.84 5.08
CA CYS A 312 -12.29 -20.29 3.99
C CYS A 312 -11.36 -19.17 3.48
N PHE A 313 -11.77 -17.91 3.54
CA PHE A 313 -10.93 -16.77 3.13
C PHE A 313 -9.87 -16.40 4.17
N ALA A 314 -10.14 -16.68 5.45
CA ALA A 314 -9.24 -16.39 6.58
C ALA A 314 -8.24 -17.52 6.90
N LEU A 315 -8.40 -18.68 6.25
CA LEU A 315 -7.53 -19.87 6.34
C LEU A 315 -6.44 -19.82 5.27
#